data_AF-X1G5G4-F1
#
_entry.id   AF-X1G5G4-F1
#
_cell.length_a   1.000
_cell.length_b   1.000
_cell.length_c   1.000
_cell.angle_alpha   90.00
_cell.angle_beta   90.00
_cell.angle_gamma   90.00
#
_symmetry.space_group_name_H-M   'P 1'
#
loop_
_entity.id
_entity.type
_entity.pdbx_description
1 polymer ?
#
loop_
_entity_poly.entity_id
_entity_poly.type
_entity_poly.pdbx_seq_one_letter_code
_entity_poly.pdbx_strand_id
1 'polypeptide(L)' 'MKVAKTSKVENKTKNKNKDYLLFKGCLIPTSLPYMEVAARKSLEILGVETTETDDFSCCPDPVGIKAVNELTWLSIGARN' A
#
# COMPACT_ATOMS: atom_id res chain seq x y z
N MET A 1 0.33 39.30 22.89
CA MET A 1 0.20 38.85 21.48
C MET A 1 -0.39 37.45 21.46
N LYS A 2 -1.67 37.31 21.09
CA LYS A 2 -2.33 36.01 20.89
C LYS A 2 -2.16 35.65 19.43
N VAL A 3 -1.30 34.68 19.11
CA VAL A 3 -1.21 34.13 17.75
C VAL A 3 -2.41 33.20 17.59
N ALA A 4 -3.37 33.65 16.79
CA ALA A 4 -4.55 32.89 16.41
C ALA A 4 -4.12 31.61 15.71
N LYS A 5 -4.42 30.46 16.32
CA LYS A 5 -4.38 29.16 15.66
C LYS A 5 -5.45 29.20 14.56
N THR A 6 -5.01 29.43 13.32
CA THR A 6 -5.82 29.31 12.12
C THR A 6 -6.26 27.86 11.97
N SER A 7 -7.50 27.61 12.40
CA SER A 7 -8.53 26.92 11.63
C SER A 7 -8.06 25.73 10.79
N LYS A 8 -8.04 24.56 11.44
CA LYS A 8 -8.83 23.38 11.04
C LYS A 8 -9.15 23.33 9.54
N VAL A 9 -8.26 22.72 8.76
CA VAL A 9 -8.59 22.28 7.39
C VAL A 9 -9.46 21.04 7.52
N GLU A 10 -10.75 21.26 7.77
CA GLU A 10 -11.81 20.27 7.60
C GLU A 10 -12.10 20.14 6.10
N ASN A 11 -11.52 19.14 5.44
CA ASN A 11 -12.04 18.63 4.18
C ASN A 11 -12.38 17.14 4.36
N LYS A 12 -13.48 16.90 5.08
CA LYS A 12 -14.18 15.61 5.07
C LYS A 12 -14.94 15.49 3.76
N THR A 13 -14.26 15.09 2.70
CA THR A 13 -14.90 14.62 1.48
C THR A 13 -15.38 13.19 1.75
N LYS A 14 -16.66 13.05 2.13
CA LYS A 14 -17.36 11.77 2.20
C LYS A 14 -17.23 11.06 0.84
N ASN A 15 -16.40 10.02 0.77
CA ASN A 15 -16.42 9.05 -0.32
C ASN A 15 -16.65 7.67 0.29
N LYS A 16 -17.54 6.88 -0.31
CA LYS A 16 -17.83 5.50 0.11
C LYS A 16 -16.51 4.77 0.39
N ASN A 17 -16.30 4.32 1.63
CA ASN A 17 -15.11 3.62 2.11
C ASN A 17 -14.74 2.48 1.16
N LYS A 18 -13.90 2.77 0.16
CA LYS A 18 -13.15 1.76 -0.56
C LYS A 18 -11.86 1.63 0.22
N ASP A 19 -11.89 0.70 1.16
CA ASP A 19 -10.72 0.27 1.90
C ASP A 19 -9.88 -0.59 0.96
N TYR A 20 -8.63 -0.18 0.71
CA TYR A 20 -7.71 -0.91 -0.14
C TYR A 20 -6.66 -1.63 0.71
N LEU A 21 -6.48 -2.93 0.49
CA LEU A 21 -5.37 -3.65 1.10
C LEU A 21 -4.06 -3.27 0.42
N LEU A 22 -3.10 -2.80 1.22
CA LEU A 22 -1.78 -2.38 0.72
C LEU A 22 -0.85 -3.59 0.59
N PHE A 23 -0.57 -4.00 -0.65
CA PHE A 23 0.45 -4.99 -0.94
C PHE A 23 1.85 -4.34 -0.95
N LYS A 24 2.66 -4.62 0.06
CA LYS A 24 3.99 -4.00 0.25
C LYS A 24 5.13 -4.73 -0.48
N GLY A 25 4.89 -5.95 -0.96
CA GLY A 25 5.94 -6.81 -1.49
C GLY A 25 7.03 -7.12 -0.46
N CYS A 26 8.24 -7.46 -0.92
CA CYS A 26 9.35 -7.84 -0.06
C CYS A 26 10.36 -6.71 0.20
N LEU A 27 10.72 -5.93 -0.82
CA LEU A 27 11.82 -4.96 -0.72
C LEU A 27 11.46 -3.73 0.14
N ILE A 28 10.23 -3.24 0.02
CA ILE A 28 9.77 -2.04 0.73
C ILE A 28 9.85 -2.24 2.25
N PRO A 29 9.23 -3.27 2.86
CA PRO A 29 9.25 -3.43 4.32
C PRO A 29 10.65 -3.78 4.85
N THR A 30 11.46 -4.52 4.08
CA THR A 30 12.78 -4.99 4.55
C THR A 30 13.89 -3.94 4.40
N SER A 31 13.87 -3.14 3.34
CA SER A 31 15.02 -2.29 2.99
C SER A 31 14.67 -0.85 2.65
N LEU A 32 13.41 -0.56 2.26
CA LEU A 32 13.01 0.77 1.80
C LEU A 32 11.73 1.27 2.54
N PRO A 33 11.72 1.29 3.89
CA PRO A 33 10.50 1.62 4.66
C PRO A 33 10.01 3.06 4.42
N TYR A 34 10.91 3.96 4.03
CA TYR A 34 10.56 5.33 3.66
C TYR A 34 9.62 5.40 2.43
N MET A 35 9.68 4.41 1.53
CA MET A 35 8.76 4.35 0.38
C MET A 35 7.33 4.02 0.82
N GLU A 36 7.18 3.17 1.84
CA GLU A 36 5.86 2.89 2.42
C GLU A 36 5.24 4.17 3.01
N VAL A 37 6.00 4.90 3.81
CA VAL A 37 5.55 6.16 4.41
C VAL A 37 5.19 7.19 3.34
N ALA A 38 6.02 7.33 2.30
CA ALA A 38 5.76 8.24 1.20
C ALA A 38 4.50 7.86 0.40
N ALA A 39 4.31 6.57 0.12
CA ALA A 39 3.12 6.06 -0.56
C ALA A 39 1.85 6.31 0.27
N ARG A 40 1.87 5.98 1.57
CA ARG A 40 0.74 6.19 2.49
C ARG A 40 0.30 7.65 2.54
N LYS A 41 1.25 8.58 2.70
CA LYS A 41 0.97 10.03 2.70
C LYS A 41 0.39 10.50 1.37
N SER A 42 0.93 9.99 0.26
CA SER A 42 0.45 10.34 -1.07
C SER A 42 -0.99 9.86 -1.29
N LEU A 43 -1.30 8.63 -0.85
CA LEU A 43 -2.65 8.05 -0.93
C LEU A 43 -3.65 8.77 -0.03
N GLU A 44 -3.24 9.18 1.17
CA GLU A 44 -4.05 9.99 2.08
C GLU A 44 -4.46 11.34 1.44
N ILE A 45 -3.52 12.03 0.78
CA ILE A 45 -3.80 13.28 0.04
C ILE A 45 -4.83 13.05 -1.08
N LEU A 46 -4.79 11.87 -1.71
CA LEU A 46 -5.75 11.47 -2.75
C LEU A 46 -7.09 10.97 -2.18
N GLY A 47 -7.25 10.93 -0.85
CA GLY A 47 -8.45 10.42 -0.18
C GLY A 47 -8.63 8.91 -0.30
N VAL A 48 -7.52 8.17 -0.42
CA VAL A 48 -7.50 6.69 -0.48
C VAL A 48 -7.10 6.15 0.89
N GLU A 49 -8.01 5.42 1.53
CA GLU A 49 -7.71 4.69 2.77
C GLU A 49 -7.07 3.34 2.45
N THR A 50 -6.03 2.99 3.20
CA THR A 50 -5.32 1.72 3.03
C THR A 50 -5.20 0.95 4.34
N THR A 51 -5.48 -0.35 4.29
CA THR A 51 -5.32 -1.30 5.39
C THR A 51 -4.22 -2.32 5.11
N GLU A 52 -3.82 -3.06 6.13
CA GLU A 52 -2.82 -4.13 6.03
C GLU A 52 -3.45 -5.49 6.35
N THR A 53 -2.87 -6.53 5.76
CA THR A 53 -3.12 -7.93 6.14
C THR A 53 -1.79 -8.68 6.18
N ASP A 54 -1.68 -9.63 7.10
CA ASP A 54 -0.59 -10.60 7.18
C ASP A 54 -0.78 -11.76 6.21
N ASP A 55 -1.92 -11.81 5.51
CA ASP A 55 -2.23 -12.89 4.58
C ASP A 55 -1.32 -12.84 3.35
N PHE A 56 -0.83 -11.67 2.94
CA PHE A 56 0.02 -11.51 1.76
C PHE A 56 1.41 -12.12 1.92
N SER A 57 1.93 -12.66 0.81
CA SER A 57 3.26 -13.27 0.76
C SER A 57 4.12 -12.61 -0.32
N CYS A 58 4.74 -13.38 -1.21
CA CYS A 58 5.55 -12.89 -2.33
C CYS A 58 4.70 -12.77 -3.61
N CYS A 59 4.95 -11.72 -4.42
CA CYS A 59 4.26 -11.44 -5.70
C CYS A 59 4.73 -12.28 -6.89
N PRO A 60 5.27 -13.47 -6.63
CA PRO A 60 6.49 -14.07 -7.22
C PRO A 60 7.24 -13.30 -8.33
N ASP A 61 8.57 -13.25 -8.23
CA ASP A 61 9.41 -12.59 -9.25
C ASP A 61 9.23 -13.21 -10.65
N PRO A 62 8.90 -12.42 -11.68
CA PRO A 62 8.62 -12.91 -13.02
C PRO A 62 9.89 -13.31 -13.81
N VAL A 63 11.08 -12.94 -13.36
CA VAL A 63 12.34 -13.35 -13.99
C VAL A 63 12.83 -14.68 -13.42
N GLY A 64 12.63 -14.91 -12.12
CA GLY A 64 13.00 -16.14 -11.43
C GLY A 64 11.93 -17.22 -11.53
N ILE A 65 10.82 -17.05 -10.81
CA ILE A 65 9.83 -18.13 -10.62
C ILE A 65 9.10 -18.43 -11.91
N LYS A 66 8.67 -17.41 -12.66
CA LYS A 66 7.94 -17.63 -13.92
C LYS A 66 8.81 -18.31 -14.97
N ALA A 67 10.10 -17.95 -15.06
CA ALA A 67 11.02 -18.55 -16.03
C ALA A 67 11.26 -20.05 -15.74
N VAL A 68 11.21 -20.47 -14.48
CA VAL A 68 11.34 -21.87 -14.08
C VAL A 68 10.01 -22.62 -14.24
N ASN A 69 8.90 -22.03 -13.79
CA ASN A 69 7.58 -22.63 -13.89
C ASN A 69 6.46 -21.58 -13.84
N GLU A 70 5.74 -21.45 -14.96
CA GLU A 70 4.64 -20.48 -15.10
C GLU A 70 3.44 -20.81 -14.20
N LEU A 71 3.10 -22.09 -14.04
CA LEU A 71 1.96 -22.49 -13.21
C LEU A 71 2.21 -22.17 -11.73
N THR A 72 3.44 -22.36 -11.24
CA THR A 72 3.85 -21.97 -9.89
C THR A 72 3.77 -20.46 -9.71
N TRP A 73 4.25 -19.69 -10.69
CA TRP A 73 4.15 -18.23 -10.67
C TRP A 73 2.69 -17.75 -10.59
N LEU A 74 1.81 -18.30 -11.44
CA LEU A 74 0.38 -18.00 -11.41
C LEU A 74 -0.28 -18.40 -10.08
N SER A 75 0.06 -19.57 -9.56
CA SER A 75 -0.55 -20.11 -8.33
C SER A 75 -0.20 -19.26 -7.10
N ILE A 76 1.06 -18.84 -6.95
CA ILE A 76 1.46 -17.97 -5.84
C ILE A 76 0.86 -16.57 -6.03
N GLY A 77 0.82 -16.05 -7.26
CA GLY A 77 0.15 -14.79 -7.59
C GLY A 77 -1.32 -14.79 -7.18
N ALA A 78 -2.07 -15.85 -7.53
CA ALA A 78 -3.49 -16.01 -7.20
C ALA A 78 -3.78 -16.27 -5.72
N ARG A 79 -2.77 -16.73 -4.95
CA ARG A 79 -2.88 -16.93 -3.49
C ARG A 79 -2.81 -15.61 -2.73
N ASN A 80 -2.19 -14.57 -3.29
CA ASN A 80 -2.23 -13.22 -2.75
C ASN A 80 -3.52 -12.53 -3.17
#